data_AF-A0A7J5Y7P2-F1
#
_entry.id   AF-A0A7J5Y7P2-F1
#
_cell.length_a   1.000
_cell.length_b   1.000
_cell.length_c   1.000
_cell.angle_alpha   90.00
_cell.angle_beta   90.00
_cell.angle_gamma   90.00
#
_symmetry.space_group_name_H-M   'P 1'
#
loop_
_entity.id
_entity.type
_entity.pdbx_description
1 polymer ?
#
loop_
_entity_poly.entity_id
_entity_poly.type
_entity_poly.pdbx_seq_one_letter_code
_entity_poly.pdbx_strand_id
1 'polypeptide(L)'
;MVGKTGVGKSAAGNTILGREAFESELSPSSMTSECQKAKGDVGGRKVAIIDTPGLFDTNFTQEEVLKRIKICVSLSAPGPHAFLVVLQLGRFTQEEQDTVRMIQTTFGEDAAKYTMVLFTHGDQLSKKQTIEGFISESPELQAIMIMCYHRYHVFNNEIKDSEQTSRLLDKIDKMTMANDGSYYTNEMFMKAEAAIEKETQRLLKELEEQKQGELEELRAKYAERAYQREEKRVHIRYEYEARVRAERSNDFVAAPTIAIATACGAAVGGVLGVAGGPIDLVIFSMLKKMLKTKMLLCSITTESQKRRMSEDLRMVLVGKTGAGKSAAGNTVLGREAFQSELSSSSWTYQCKRAEGDVRGRKVTIVDTPGLFDTNFTQEEVLKRIKMCVSLSGPGPHAFLLVLKLGRFTKEEQDTVRMIQTTFGEDAAKYTMVLFTHGDKLKTQTIESFVSKSEELKELIQFCNGRYHVFNNQLKEQEQSDQLLEKIDRMNLDNGGEYYTIKMFRKAKKATKKEKKRLSKELKAAEQQSRNTLKAEVKREIHLTRGSKKHGKCLLQ
;
A
#
# COMPACT_ATOMS: atom_id res chain seq x y z
N MET A 1 -2.57 -8.16 -20.49
CA MET A 1 -3.48 -7.42 -19.59
C MET A 1 -2.61 -6.74 -18.56
N VAL A 2 -2.62 -5.42 -18.51
CA VAL A 2 -1.71 -4.58 -17.70
C VAL A 2 -2.52 -3.80 -16.67
N GLY A 3 -1.94 -3.46 -15.53
CA GLY A 3 -2.69 -2.92 -14.39
C GLY A 3 -1.97 -3.14 -13.07
N LYS A 4 -2.36 -2.37 -12.05
CA LYS A 4 -1.95 -2.51 -10.64
C LYS A 4 -2.11 -3.95 -10.11
N THR A 5 -1.38 -4.32 -9.07
CA THR A 5 -1.57 -5.65 -8.43
C THR A 5 -2.93 -5.73 -7.74
N GLY A 6 -3.64 -6.84 -7.88
CA GLY A 6 -4.90 -7.09 -7.16
C GLY A 6 -6.17 -6.53 -7.82
N VAL A 7 -6.08 -5.78 -8.92
CA VAL A 7 -7.24 -5.24 -9.68
C VAL A 7 -8.06 -6.30 -10.45
N GLY A 8 -7.74 -7.59 -10.29
CA GLY A 8 -8.46 -8.69 -10.92
C GLY A 8 -8.04 -9.02 -12.37
N LYS A 9 -6.77 -8.79 -12.75
CA LYS A 9 -6.26 -9.12 -14.10
C LYS A 9 -6.42 -10.60 -14.46
N SER A 10 -5.91 -11.48 -13.59
CA SER A 10 -5.98 -12.94 -13.72
C SER A 10 -7.43 -13.43 -13.76
N ALA A 11 -8.30 -12.88 -12.89
CA ALA A 11 -9.72 -13.17 -12.88
C ALA A 11 -10.41 -12.79 -14.19
N ALA A 12 -10.16 -11.57 -14.71
CA ALA A 12 -10.70 -11.14 -15.99
C ALA A 12 -10.14 -11.95 -17.18
N GLY A 13 -8.89 -12.42 -17.10
CA GLY A 13 -8.33 -13.38 -18.05
C GLY A 13 -9.06 -14.73 -18.05
N ASN A 14 -9.42 -15.23 -16.85
CA ASN A 14 -10.25 -16.43 -16.70
C ASN A 14 -11.66 -16.23 -17.27
N THR A 15 -12.29 -15.07 -17.03
CA THR A 15 -13.59 -14.70 -17.61
C THR A 15 -13.55 -14.75 -19.14
N ILE A 16 -12.56 -14.10 -19.77
CA ILE A 16 -12.43 -14.06 -21.24
C ILE A 16 -12.21 -15.46 -21.84
N LEU A 17 -11.46 -16.34 -21.16
CA LEU A 17 -11.22 -17.71 -21.64
C LEU A 17 -12.35 -18.69 -21.28
N GLY A 18 -13.37 -18.26 -20.52
CA GLY A 18 -14.45 -19.13 -20.03
C GLY A 18 -14.01 -20.22 -19.05
N ARG A 19 -12.75 -20.21 -18.59
CA ARG A 19 -12.14 -21.27 -17.77
C ARG A 19 -11.07 -20.72 -16.84
N GLU A 20 -10.78 -21.45 -15.78
CA GLU A 20 -9.64 -21.16 -14.91
C GLU A 20 -8.33 -21.52 -15.66
N ALA A 21 -7.56 -20.48 -15.98
CA ALA A 21 -6.29 -20.54 -16.72
C ALA A 21 -5.15 -19.83 -15.98
N PHE A 22 -5.48 -18.94 -15.06
CA PHE A 22 -4.58 -18.18 -14.18
C PHE A 22 -5.07 -18.33 -12.73
N GLU A 23 -4.18 -18.39 -11.76
CA GLU A 23 -4.58 -18.30 -10.35
C GLU A 23 -5.15 -16.92 -10.03
N SER A 24 -6.35 -16.89 -9.44
CA SER A 24 -7.04 -15.64 -9.12
C SER A 24 -7.75 -15.66 -7.76
N GLU A 25 -7.24 -16.45 -6.81
CA GLU A 25 -7.77 -16.50 -5.46
C GLU A 25 -7.62 -15.16 -4.71
N LEU A 26 -8.51 -14.92 -3.76
CA LEU A 26 -8.36 -13.82 -2.82
C LEU A 26 -7.13 -14.08 -1.93
N SER A 27 -6.20 -13.12 -1.90
CA SER A 27 -4.99 -13.20 -1.10
C SER A 27 -4.57 -11.82 -0.59
N PRO A 28 -4.06 -11.72 0.66
CA PRO A 28 -3.40 -10.51 1.16
C PRO A 28 -2.03 -10.29 0.51
N SER A 29 -1.40 -11.32 -0.04
CA SER A 29 -0.09 -11.30 -0.71
C SER A 29 -0.21 -11.28 -2.25
N SER A 30 0.87 -10.93 -2.95
CA SER A 30 0.91 -10.91 -4.41
C SER A 30 1.07 -12.34 -4.96
N MET A 31 0.17 -12.76 -5.87
CA MET A 31 0.16 -14.11 -6.43
C MET A 31 0.90 -14.20 -7.78
N THR A 32 0.79 -13.18 -8.64
CA THR A 32 1.38 -13.20 -10.00
C THR A 32 2.81 -12.67 -9.99
N SER A 33 3.79 -13.56 -9.85
CA SER A 33 5.22 -13.21 -9.87
C SER A 33 5.84 -13.12 -11.27
N GLU A 34 5.24 -13.72 -12.31
CA GLU A 34 5.77 -13.77 -13.69
C GLU A 34 4.68 -13.56 -14.77
N CYS A 35 5.07 -13.25 -16.02
CA CYS A 35 4.14 -13.15 -17.15
C CYS A 35 3.61 -14.55 -17.52
N GLN A 36 2.30 -14.78 -17.41
CA GLN A 36 1.67 -16.06 -17.78
C GLN A 36 0.91 -15.92 -19.11
N LYS A 37 1.05 -16.88 -20.03
CA LYS A 37 0.32 -16.91 -21.31
C LYS A 37 -0.62 -18.12 -21.37
N ALA A 38 -1.91 -17.86 -21.50
CA ALA A 38 -2.93 -18.88 -21.75
C ALA A 38 -3.57 -18.71 -23.14
N LYS A 39 -4.10 -19.82 -23.67
CA LYS A 39 -4.87 -19.86 -24.93
C LYS A 39 -6.21 -20.57 -24.70
N GLY A 40 -7.20 -20.22 -25.51
CA GLY A 40 -8.52 -20.86 -25.54
C GLY A 40 -9.24 -20.60 -26.85
N ASP A 41 -10.34 -21.32 -27.06
CA ASP A 41 -11.33 -21.01 -28.07
C ASP A 41 -12.51 -20.32 -27.40
N VAL A 42 -12.91 -19.16 -27.92
CA VAL A 42 -13.94 -18.30 -27.35
C VAL A 42 -14.87 -17.90 -28.49
N GLY A 43 -16.05 -18.52 -28.57
CA GLY A 43 -17.02 -18.26 -29.63
C GLY A 43 -16.52 -18.63 -31.05
N GLY A 44 -15.66 -19.66 -31.18
CA GLY A 44 -15.04 -20.05 -32.45
C GLY A 44 -13.76 -19.28 -32.78
N ARG A 45 -13.33 -18.36 -31.90
CA ARG A 45 -12.12 -17.55 -32.06
C ARG A 45 -11.00 -18.05 -31.16
N LYS A 46 -9.82 -18.28 -31.74
CA LYS A 46 -8.59 -18.56 -30.97
C LYS A 46 -8.11 -17.30 -30.27
N VAL A 47 -8.26 -17.24 -28.95
CA VAL A 47 -7.83 -16.13 -28.10
C VAL A 47 -6.57 -16.54 -27.34
N ALA A 48 -5.61 -15.61 -27.24
CA ALA A 48 -4.44 -15.75 -26.39
C ALA A 48 -4.37 -14.56 -25.42
N ILE A 49 -4.26 -14.84 -24.12
CA ILE A 49 -4.17 -13.84 -23.07
C ILE A 49 -2.81 -13.95 -22.41
N ILE A 50 -2.21 -12.80 -22.16
CA ILE A 50 -1.00 -12.67 -21.33
C ILE A 50 -1.42 -11.90 -20.09
N ASP A 51 -1.43 -12.58 -18.94
CA ASP A 51 -1.57 -11.93 -17.64
C ASP A 51 -0.19 -11.43 -17.20
N THR A 52 -0.07 -10.14 -16.92
CA THR A 52 1.19 -9.57 -16.42
C THR A 52 1.18 -9.55 -14.89
N PRO A 53 2.34 -9.62 -14.23
CA PRO A 53 2.48 -9.12 -12.86
C PRO A 53 1.92 -7.70 -12.73
N GLY A 54 1.59 -7.28 -11.52
CA GLY A 54 1.28 -5.86 -11.29
C GLY A 54 2.49 -4.99 -11.57
N LEU A 55 2.33 -4.00 -12.45
CA LEU A 55 3.41 -3.13 -12.91
C LEU A 55 3.94 -2.18 -11.80
N PHE A 56 3.23 -2.11 -10.67
CA PHE A 56 3.49 -1.26 -9.51
C PHE A 56 3.56 -2.06 -8.21
N ASP A 57 3.87 -3.35 -8.31
CA ASP A 57 4.12 -4.12 -7.10
C ASP A 57 5.31 -3.51 -6.34
N THR A 58 5.11 -3.10 -5.09
CA THR A 58 6.13 -2.44 -4.25
C THR A 58 7.37 -3.29 -3.98
N ASN A 59 7.36 -4.53 -4.45
CA ASN A 59 8.42 -5.51 -4.29
C ASN A 59 9.38 -5.57 -5.49
N PHE A 60 9.11 -4.86 -6.60
CA PHE A 60 9.97 -4.86 -7.80
C PHE A 60 10.66 -3.52 -8.03
N THR A 61 11.88 -3.58 -8.58
CA THR A 61 12.58 -2.41 -9.09
C THR A 61 12.02 -1.99 -10.47
N GLN A 62 12.29 -0.75 -10.89
CA GLN A 62 11.87 -0.26 -12.22
C GLN A 62 12.48 -1.09 -13.36
N GLU A 63 13.74 -1.53 -13.22
CA GLU A 63 14.39 -2.43 -14.17
C GLU A 63 13.69 -3.78 -14.28
N GLU A 64 13.24 -4.35 -13.15
CA GLU A 64 12.48 -5.60 -13.14
C GLU A 64 11.12 -5.43 -13.82
N VAL A 65 10.42 -4.32 -13.59
CA VAL A 65 9.15 -3.99 -14.26
C VAL A 65 9.35 -3.87 -15.78
N LEU A 66 10.37 -3.14 -16.24
CA LEU A 66 10.69 -3.02 -17.67
C LEU A 66 11.09 -4.37 -18.28
N LYS A 67 11.89 -5.19 -17.58
CA LYS A 67 12.25 -6.54 -18.01
C LYS A 67 11.02 -7.46 -18.15
N ARG A 68 10.05 -7.37 -17.23
CA ARG A 68 8.77 -8.09 -17.28
C ARG A 68 7.93 -7.64 -18.47
N ILE A 69 7.87 -6.33 -18.74
CA ILE A 69 7.22 -5.78 -19.94
C ILE A 69 7.83 -6.37 -21.21
N LYS A 70 9.16 -6.34 -21.35
CA LYS A 70 9.88 -6.93 -22.49
C LYS A 70 9.55 -8.42 -22.69
N ILE A 71 9.57 -9.22 -21.62
CA ILE A 71 9.16 -10.64 -21.67
C ILE A 71 7.73 -10.79 -22.17
N CYS A 72 6.80 -9.99 -21.65
CA CYS A 72 5.41 -10.00 -22.06
C CYS A 72 5.21 -9.60 -23.55
N VAL A 73 6.07 -8.74 -24.13
CA VAL A 73 6.10 -8.49 -25.59
C VAL A 73 6.57 -9.71 -26.36
N SER A 74 7.68 -10.34 -25.95
CA SER A 74 8.20 -11.55 -26.60
C SER A 74 7.16 -12.69 -26.59
N LEU A 75 6.44 -12.83 -25.47
CA LEU A 75 5.31 -13.78 -25.36
C LEU A 75 4.13 -13.43 -26.27
N SER A 76 3.99 -12.18 -26.73
CA SER A 76 2.86 -11.73 -27.56
C SER A 76 3.00 -11.97 -29.07
N ALA A 77 4.13 -12.49 -29.54
CA ALA A 77 4.45 -12.68 -30.96
C ALA A 77 3.26 -13.25 -31.79
N PRO A 78 2.94 -12.63 -32.95
CA PRO A 78 3.68 -11.55 -33.63
C PRO A 78 3.47 -10.15 -33.03
N GLY A 79 2.53 -9.99 -32.10
CA GLY A 79 2.24 -8.75 -31.37
C GLY A 79 0.86 -8.78 -30.70
N PRO A 80 0.59 -7.93 -29.70
CA PRO A 80 -0.72 -7.88 -29.06
C PRO A 80 -1.73 -7.11 -29.94
N HIS A 81 -2.91 -7.70 -30.13
CA HIS A 81 -4.05 -7.05 -30.79
C HIS A 81 -4.68 -5.95 -29.91
N ALA A 82 -4.54 -6.07 -28.59
CA ALA A 82 -5.06 -5.11 -27.62
C ALA A 82 -4.23 -5.08 -26.32
N PHE A 83 -3.94 -3.88 -25.82
CA PHE A 83 -3.50 -3.64 -24.45
C PHE A 83 -4.72 -3.32 -23.59
N LEU A 84 -5.15 -4.30 -22.78
CA LEU A 84 -6.22 -4.10 -21.80
C LEU A 84 -5.63 -3.53 -20.51
N VAL A 85 -5.94 -2.27 -20.20
CA VAL A 85 -5.61 -1.62 -18.92
C VAL A 85 -6.70 -1.94 -17.92
N VAL A 86 -6.38 -2.81 -16.97
CA VAL A 86 -7.34 -3.30 -16.00
C VAL A 86 -7.39 -2.35 -14.80
N LEU A 87 -8.54 -1.71 -14.61
CA LEU A 87 -8.85 -0.83 -13.48
C LEU A 87 -9.96 -1.44 -12.64
N GLN A 88 -9.92 -1.29 -11.33
CA GLN A 88 -11.01 -1.72 -10.45
C GLN A 88 -12.00 -0.57 -10.23
N LEU A 89 -13.30 -0.84 -10.30
CA LEU A 89 -14.31 0.14 -9.89
C LEU A 89 -14.15 0.52 -8.41
N GLY A 90 -14.06 1.82 -8.15
CA GLY A 90 -13.67 2.39 -6.85
C GLY A 90 -12.91 3.71 -7.02
N ARG A 91 -12.22 4.16 -5.98
CA ARG A 91 -11.44 5.40 -6.06
C ARG A 91 -10.29 5.24 -7.06
N PHE A 92 -10.16 6.19 -7.98
CA PHE A 92 -9.03 6.24 -8.90
C PHE A 92 -7.74 6.70 -8.18
N THR A 93 -6.64 5.98 -8.37
CA THR A 93 -5.39 6.19 -7.61
C THR A 93 -4.21 6.62 -8.49
N GLN A 94 -3.21 7.27 -7.87
CA GLN A 94 -1.99 7.72 -8.55
C GLN A 94 -1.30 6.57 -9.30
N GLU A 95 -1.19 5.40 -8.67
CA GLU A 95 -0.62 4.17 -9.21
C GLU A 95 -1.34 3.68 -10.49
N GLU A 96 -2.65 3.89 -10.59
CA GLU A 96 -3.42 3.58 -11.79
C GLU A 96 -3.23 4.63 -12.89
N GLN A 97 -3.02 5.90 -12.52
CA GLN A 97 -2.66 6.96 -13.47
C GLN A 97 -1.27 6.72 -14.08
N ASP A 98 -0.31 6.40 -13.22
CA ASP A 98 1.06 6.07 -13.61
C ASP A 98 1.10 4.81 -14.48
N THR A 99 0.18 3.86 -14.29
CA THR A 99 0.06 2.66 -15.14
C THR A 99 -0.21 3.01 -16.60
N VAL A 100 -1.10 3.97 -16.86
CA VAL A 100 -1.44 4.36 -18.23
C VAL A 100 -0.28 5.12 -18.88
N ARG A 101 0.37 6.03 -18.13
CA ARG A 101 1.59 6.70 -18.59
C ARG A 101 2.70 5.70 -18.93
N MET A 102 2.97 4.72 -18.06
CA MET A 102 4.00 3.70 -18.30
C MET A 102 3.78 2.97 -19.63
N ILE A 103 2.53 2.68 -20.01
CA ILE A 103 2.22 2.02 -21.28
C ILE A 103 2.64 2.92 -22.46
N GLN A 104 2.27 4.20 -22.44
CA GLN A 104 2.66 5.15 -23.49
C GLN A 104 4.18 5.37 -23.53
N THR A 105 4.83 5.54 -22.38
CA THR A 105 6.29 5.73 -22.32
C THR A 105 7.05 4.49 -22.78
N THR A 106 6.61 3.27 -22.42
CA THR A 106 7.35 2.03 -22.69
C THR A 106 7.08 1.45 -24.09
N PHE A 107 5.85 1.60 -24.60
CA PHE A 107 5.43 1.06 -25.90
C PHE A 107 5.30 2.15 -26.98
N GLY A 108 5.58 3.42 -26.64
CA GLY A 108 5.47 4.58 -27.51
C GLY A 108 4.03 5.06 -27.73
N GLU A 109 3.88 6.28 -28.25
CA GLU A 109 2.58 6.91 -28.50
C GLU A 109 1.64 6.06 -29.37
N ASP A 110 2.19 5.31 -30.33
CA ASP A 110 1.41 4.43 -31.19
C ASP A 110 0.71 3.29 -30.42
N ALA A 111 1.15 2.94 -29.20
CA ALA A 111 0.48 1.95 -28.35
C ALA A 111 -0.90 2.43 -27.85
N ALA A 112 -1.12 3.75 -27.75
CA ALA A 112 -2.42 4.32 -27.44
C ALA A 112 -3.48 3.86 -28.44
N LYS A 113 -3.13 3.62 -29.71
CA LYS A 113 -4.04 3.13 -30.77
C LYS A 113 -4.58 1.72 -30.51
N TYR A 114 -3.87 0.90 -29.74
CA TYR A 114 -4.24 -0.49 -29.38
C TYR A 114 -4.68 -0.63 -27.92
N THR A 115 -4.81 0.47 -27.18
CA THR A 115 -5.10 0.45 -25.74
C THR A 115 -6.59 0.66 -25.45
N MET A 116 -7.14 -0.15 -24.54
CA MET A 116 -8.53 -0.09 -24.08
C MET A 116 -8.58 -0.31 -22.56
N VAL A 117 -9.42 0.44 -21.85
CA VAL A 117 -9.61 0.25 -20.41
C VAL A 117 -10.61 -0.87 -20.13
N LEU A 118 -10.28 -1.78 -19.22
CA LEU A 118 -11.15 -2.83 -18.74
C LEU A 118 -11.46 -2.60 -17.26
N PHE A 119 -12.66 -2.10 -16.98
CA PHE A 119 -13.15 -1.97 -15.61
C PHE A 119 -13.57 -3.33 -15.08
N THR A 120 -12.99 -3.76 -13.97
CA THR A 120 -13.42 -4.94 -13.22
C THR A 120 -14.36 -4.54 -12.09
N HIS A 121 -15.09 -5.53 -11.60
CA HIS A 121 -16.11 -5.38 -10.58
C HIS A 121 -17.34 -4.55 -10.99
N GLY A 122 -17.84 -4.78 -12.21
CA GLY A 122 -19.06 -4.15 -12.74
C GLY A 122 -20.31 -4.36 -11.87
N ASP A 123 -20.32 -5.43 -11.06
CA ASP A 123 -21.26 -5.70 -9.96
C ASP A 123 -21.44 -4.52 -8.98
N GLN A 124 -20.40 -3.70 -8.80
CA GLN A 124 -20.40 -2.61 -7.81
C GLN A 124 -21.14 -1.36 -8.31
N LEU A 125 -21.32 -1.17 -9.63
CA LEU A 125 -22.09 -0.03 -10.14
C LEU A 125 -23.57 -0.17 -9.72
N SER A 126 -24.05 0.82 -8.95
CA SER A 126 -25.43 0.82 -8.48
C SER A 126 -26.42 1.01 -9.63
N LYS A 127 -27.69 0.60 -9.45
CA LYS A 127 -28.77 0.82 -10.43
C LYS A 127 -29.01 2.30 -10.81
N LYS A 128 -28.39 3.26 -10.10
CA LYS A 128 -28.51 4.71 -10.33
C LYS A 128 -27.25 5.34 -10.94
N GLN A 129 -26.13 4.64 -11.01
CA GLN A 129 -24.83 5.17 -11.45
C GLN A 129 -24.36 4.41 -12.69
N THR A 130 -24.21 5.10 -13.81
CA THR A 130 -23.61 4.51 -15.02
C THR A 130 -22.09 4.59 -14.95
N ILE A 131 -21.41 3.81 -15.79
CA ILE A 131 -19.95 3.86 -15.91
C ILE A 131 -19.47 5.25 -16.38
N GLU A 132 -20.20 5.90 -17.27
CA GLU A 132 -19.92 7.27 -17.74
C GLU A 132 -20.06 8.29 -16.61
N GLY A 133 -21.08 8.14 -15.75
CA GLY A 133 -21.23 8.94 -14.54
C GLY A 133 -20.02 8.80 -13.61
N PHE A 134 -19.64 7.56 -13.28
CA PHE A 134 -18.47 7.25 -12.46
C PHE A 134 -17.13 7.76 -13.05
N ILE A 135 -16.96 7.66 -14.38
CA ILE A 135 -15.82 8.24 -15.11
C ILE A 135 -15.81 9.77 -14.95
N SER A 136 -16.97 10.42 -15.02
CA SER A 136 -17.07 11.87 -15.01
C SER A 136 -16.71 12.54 -13.67
N GLU A 137 -16.67 11.77 -12.59
CA GLU A 137 -16.34 12.25 -11.23
C GLU A 137 -14.84 12.54 -11.00
N SER A 138 -13.93 12.05 -11.86
CA SER A 138 -12.48 12.30 -11.76
C SER A 138 -11.91 12.82 -13.09
N PRO A 139 -11.36 14.05 -13.12
CA PRO A 139 -10.65 14.58 -14.29
C PRO A 139 -9.46 13.71 -14.73
N GLU A 140 -8.80 13.05 -13.79
CA GLU A 140 -7.67 12.15 -14.06
C GLU A 140 -8.13 10.87 -14.78
N LEU A 141 -9.27 10.32 -14.37
CA LEU A 141 -9.89 9.17 -15.02
C LEU A 141 -10.46 9.56 -16.40
N GLN A 142 -11.05 10.75 -16.54
CA GLN A 142 -11.44 11.31 -17.84
C GLN A 142 -10.24 11.45 -18.79
N ALA A 143 -9.11 11.97 -18.31
CA ALA A 143 -7.90 12.10 -19.12
C ALA A 143 -7.42 10.74 -19.65
N ILE A 144 -7.53 9.67 -18.85
CA ILE A 144 -7.22 8.31 -19.29
C ILE A 144 -8.21 7.76 -20.31
N MET A 145 -9.51 8.06 -20.16
CA MET A 145 -10.47 7.74 -21.21
C MET A 145 -10.10 8.43 -22.52
N ILE A 146 -9.74 9.71 -22.49
CA ILE A 146 -9.31 10.48 -23.67
C ILE A 146 -8.06 9.85 -24.30
N MET A 147 -7.02 9.53 -23.52
CA MET A 147 -5.81 8.85 -24.00
C MET A 147 -6.09 7.46 -24.61
N CYS A 148 -7.15 6.78 -24.17
CA CYS A 148 -7.60 5.51 -24.73
C CYS A 148 -8.68 5.65 -25.83
N TYR A 149 -8.88 6.86 -26.39
CA TYR A 149 -9.90 7.18 -27.40
C TYR A 149 -11.34 6.82 -26.97
N HIS A 150 -11.64 7.01 -25.68
CA HIS A 150 -12.87 6.61 -24.98
C HIS A 150 -13.20 5.11 -25.10
N ARG A 151 -12.24 4.25 -25.45
CA ARG A 151 -12.44 2.81 -25.55
C ARG A 151 -12.31 2.17 -24.18
N TYR A 152 -13.44 1.69 -23.67
CA TYR A 152 -13.48 0.89 -22.45
C TYR A 152 -14.52 -0.24 -22.52
N HIS A 153 -14.39 -1.20 -21.60
CA HIS A 153 -15.35 -2.27 -21.34
C HIS A 153 -15.50 -2.46 -19.82
N VAL A 154 -16.63 -2.99 -19.36
CA VAL A 154 -16.91 -3.24 -17.94
C VAL A 154 -17.27 -4.71 -17.76
N PHE A 155 -16.53 -5.43 -16.92
CA PHE A 155 -16.80 -6.82 -16.56
C PHE A 155 -17.35 -6.93 -15.14
N ASN A 156 -18.46 -7.66 -15.01
CA ASN A 156 -18.83 -8.31 -13.77
C ASN A 156 -18.11 -9.67 -13.69
N ASN A 157 -17.00 -9.71 -12.93
CA ASN A 157 -16.20 -10.93 -12.74
C ASN A 157 -16.85 -11.98 -11.82
N GLU A 158 -18.05 -11.71 -11.27
CA GLU A 158 -18.77 -12.66 -10.42
C GLU A 158 -19.66 -13.62 -11.22
N ILE A 159 -19.99 -13.28 -12.47
CA ILE A 159 -20.81 -14.09 -13.37
C ILE A 159 -20.00 -14.62 -14.56
N LYS A 160 -20.20 -15.89 -14.90
CA LYS A 160 -19.63 -16.50 -16.11
C LYS A 160 -20.54 -16.20 -17.31
N ASP A 161 -20.56 -14.93 -17.72
CA ASP A 161 -21.37 -14.41 -18.81
C ASP A 161 -20.56 -14.34 -20.12
N SER A 162 -20.88 -15.21 -21.07
CA SER A 162 -20.24 -15.25 -22.39
C SER A 162 -20.59 -14.03 -23.25
N GLU A 163 -21.71 -13.34 -22.99
CA GLU A 163 -22.12 -12.17 -23.77
C GLU A 163 -21.21 -10.97 -23.50
N GLN A 164 -20.81 -10.75 -22.25
CA GLN A 164 -19.80 -9.75 -21.90
C GLN A 164 -18.48 -9.98 -22.65
N THR A 165 -18.04 -11.24 -22.71
CA THR A 165 -16.81 -11.61 -23.44
C THR A 165 -16.95 -11.35 -24.94
N SER A 166 -18.08 -11.72 -25.56
CA SER A 166 -18.35 -11.42 -26.97
C SER A 166 -18.31 -9.91 -27.24
N ARG A 167 -19.02 -9.12 -26.41
CA ARG A 167 -19.05 -7.65 -26.51
C ARG A 167 -17.68 -6.99 -26.28
N LEU A 168 -16.75 -7.63 -25.56
CA LEU A 168 -15.35 -7.18 -25.46
C LEU A 168 -14.59 -7.46 -26.77
N LEU A 169 -14.71 -8.67 -27.31
CA LEU A 169 -14.05 -9.06 -28.55
C LEU A 169 -14.52 -8.19 -29.73
N ASP A 170 -15.82 -7.90 -29.84
CA ASP A 170 -16.38 -6.98 -30.85
C ASP A 170 -15.79 -5.55 -30.76
N LYS A 171 -15.52 -5.07 -29.54
CA LYS A 171 -14.87 -3.77 -29.31
C LYS A 171 -13.39 -3.81 -29.70
N ILE A 172 -12.71 -4.93 -29.46
CA ILE A 172 -11.32 -5.13 -29.88
C ILE A 172 -11.25 -5.21 -31.41
N ASP A 173 -12.19 -5.86 -32.08
CA ASP A 173 -12.21 -5.94 -33.55
C ASP A 173 -12.45 -4.57 -34.18
N LYS A 174 -13.41 -3.79 -33.68
CA LYS A 174 -13.61 -2.40 -34.13
C LYS A 174 -12.34 -1.55 -33.94
N MET A 175 -11.59 -1.79 -32.86
CA MET A 175 -10.32 -1.13 -32.60
C MET A 175 -9.21 -1.57 -33.59
N THR A 176 -9.06 -2.86 -33.87
CA THR A 176 -8.05 -3.35 -34.82
C THR A 176 -8.40 -2.98 -36.26
N MET A 177 -9.68 -3.00 -36.64
CA MET A 177 -10.15 -2.51 -37.96
C MET A 177 -9.86 -1.02 -38.17
N ALA A 178 -9.95 -0.19 -37.13
CA ALA A 178 -9.53 1.21 -37.18
C ALA A 178 -8.00 1.41 -37.27
N ASN A 179 -7.22 0.34 -37.05
CA ASN A 179 -5.77 0.26 -37.21
C ASN A 179 -5.40 -0.64 -38.42
N ASP A 180 -6.17 -0.56 -39.51
CA ASP A 180 -5.98 -1.31 -40.76
C ASP A 180 -5.98 -2.85 -40.62
N GLY A 181 -6.65 -3.38 -39.58
CA GLY A 181 -6.63 -4.81 -39.23
C GLY A 181 -5.33 -5.28 -38.59
N SER A 182 -4.41 -4.36 -38.28
CA SER A 182 -3.10 -4.65 -37.73
C SER A 182 -3.12 -4.92 -36.21
N TYR A 183 -1.97 -5.33 -35.70
CA TYR A 183 -1.65 -5.49 -34.28
C TYR A 183 -0.42 -4.63 -33.94
N TYR A 184 -0.17 -4.38 -32.66
CA TYR A 184 1.02 -3.64 -32.25
C TYR A 184 2.28 -4.46 -32.57
N THR A 185 3.13 -3.98 -33.48
CA THR A 185 4.24 -4.78 -34.02
C THR A 185 5.54 -4.61 -33.22
N ASN A 186 6.47 -5.56 -33.39
CA ASN A 186 7.81 -5.44 -32.83
C ASN A 186 8.58 -4.22 -33.38
N GLU A 187 8.31 -3.78 -34.62
CA GLU A 187 8.91 -2.56 -35.18
C GLU A 187 8.46 -1.30 -34.42
N MET A 188 7.17 -1.24 -34.05
CA MET A 188 6.63 -0.15 -33.23
C MET A 188 7.26 -0.13 -31.83
N PHE A 189 7.56 -1.31 -31.28
CA PHE A 189 8.30 -1.45 -30.02
C PHE A 189 9.77 -1.00 -30.14
N MET A 190 10.51 -1.48 -31.15
CA MET A 190 11.90 -1.06 -31.37
C MET A 190 12.02 0.45 -31.63
N LYS A 191 11.04 1.05 -32.33
CA LYS A 191 10.94 2.50 -32.54
C LYS A 191 10.74 3.26 -31.23
N ALA A 192 9.93 2.73 -30.31
CA ALA A 192 9.76 3.31 -28.97
C ALA A 192 11.05 3.19 -28.14
N GLU A 193 11.68 2.01 -28.11
CA GLU A 193 12.94 1.77 -27.40
C GLU A 193 14.07 2.70 -27.88
N ALA A 194 14.25 2.83 -29.20
CA ALA A 194 15.24 3.74 -29.79
C ALA A 194 14.97 5.23 -29.49
N ALA A 195 13.69 5.62 -29.33
CA ALA A 195 13.33 6.98 -28.94
C ALA A 195 13.68 7.26 -27.46
N ILE A 196 13.42 6.29 -26.57
CA ILE A 196 13.78 6.35 -25.14
C ILE A 196 15.31 6.43 -24.98
N GLU A 197 16.07 5.57 -25.68
CA GLU A 197 17.54 5.58 -25.63
C GLU A 197 18.13 6.91 -26.11
N LYS A 198 17.59 7.47 -27.21
CA LYS A 198 18.03 8.75 -27.76
C LYS A 198 17.79 9.92 -26.79
N GLU A 199 16.62 9.99 -26.15
CA GLU A 199 16.34 11.06 -25.18
C GLU A 199 17.14 10.85 -23.88
N THR A 200 17.37 9.60 -23.46
CA THR A 200 18.27 9.28 -22.34
C THR A 200 19.70 9.77 -22.60
N GLN A 201 20.25 9.51 -23.78
CA GLN A 201 21.58 10.00 -24.19
C GLN A 201 21.64 11.53 -24.20
N ARG A 202 20.56 12.19 -24.66
CA ARG A 202 20.46 13.65 -24.66
C ARG A 202 20.47 14.22 -23.24
N LEU A 203 19.64 13.68 -22.34
CA LEU A 203 19.56 14.12 -20.94
C LEU A 203 20.88 13.88 -20.19
N LEU A 204 21.59 12.79 -20.46
CA LEU A 204 22.93 12.54 -19.92
C LEU A 204 23.93 13.60 -20.39
N LYS A 205 23.93 13.96 -21.68
CA LYS A 205 24.79 15.00 -22.24
C LYS A 205 24.49 16.38 -21.65
N GLU A 206 23.21 16.75 -21.54
CA GLU A 206 22.79 18.02 -20.91
C GLU A 206 23.19 18.06 -19.42
N LEU A 207 23.15 16.92 -18.70
CA LEU A 207 23.62 16.80 -17.31
C LEU A 207 25.15 16.93 -17.18
N GLU A 208 25.92 16.36 -18.12
CA GLU A 208 27.38 16.51 -18.17
C GLU A 208 27.79 17.95 -18.48
N GLU A 209 27.09 18.63 -19.41
CA GLU A 209 27.31 20.05 -19.72
C GLU A 209 27.00 20.95 -18.52
N GLN A 210 25.91 20.69 -17.78
CA GLN A 210 25.60 21.36 -16.51
C GLN A 210 26.70 21.16 -15.45
N LYS A 211 27.15 19.91 -15.27
CA LYS A 211 28.23 19.54 -14.33
C LYS A 211 29.54 20.27 -14.67
N GLN A 212 29.88 20.35 -15.94
CA GLN A 212 31.08 20.99 -16.43
C GLN A 212 31.03 22.52 -16.24
N GLY A 213 29.89 23.15 -16.54
CA GLY A 213 29.68 24.58 -16.32
C GLY A 213 29.77 25.01 -14.85
N GLU A 214 29.12 24.27 -13.93
CA GLU A 214 29.26 24.51 -12.49
C GLU A 214 30.71 24.35 -12.01
N LEU A 215 31.44 23.37 -12.55
CA LEU A 215 32.84 23.12 -12.20
C LEU A 215 33.76 24.25 -12.70
N GLU A 216 33.48 24.83 -13.87
CA GLU A 216 34.24 25.95 -14.43
C GLU A 216 33.96 27.29 -13.72
N GLU A 217 32.70 27.61 -13.38
CA GLU A 217 32.38 28.79 -12.56
C GLU A 217 33.10 28.70 -11.20
N LEU A 218 33.04 27.52 -10.59
CA LEU A 218 33.69 27.25 -9.31
C LEU A 218 35.23 27.38 -9.40
N ARG A 219 35.83 27.00 -10.54
CA ARG A 219 37.26 27.15 -10.81
C ARG A 219 37.68 28.62 -10.93
N ALA A 220 36.87 29.45 -11.58
CA ALA A 220 37.11 30.88 -11.68
C ALA A 220 36.99 31.61 -10.32
N LYS A 221 36.17 31.08 -9.41
CA LYS A 221 35.79 31.71 -8.14
C LYS A 221 36.69 31.39 -6.95
N TYR A 222 37.48 30.31 -7.01
CA TYR A 222 38.26 29.81 -5.88
C TYR A 222 39.71 29.47 -6.24
N ALA A 223 40.66 29.91 -5.42
CA ALA A 223 42.06 29.51 -5.56
C ALA A 223 42.25 27.98 -5.39
N GLU A 224 43.22 27.40 -6.08
CA GLU A 224 43.52 25.95 -6.22
C GLU A 224 43.18 25.05 -5.00
N ARG A 225 43.59 25.45 -3.80
CA ARG A 225 43.39 24.66 -2.55
C ARG A 225 41.97 24.69 -1.99
N ALA A 226 41.18 25.70 -2.36
CA ALA A 226 39.76 25.81 -2.07
C ALA A 226 38.93 25.15 -3.20
N TYR A 227 39.34 25.35 -4.46
CA TYR A 227 38.75 24.71 -5.63
C TYR A 227 38.65 23.18 -5.46
N GLN A 228 39.74 22.48 -5.15
CA GLN A 228 39.74 21.01 -4.94
C GLN A 228 38.79 20.50 -3.83
N ARG A 229 38.29 21.37 -2.94
CA ARG A 229 37.29 21.00 -1.91
C ARG A 229 35.86 21.19 -2.40
N GLU A 230 35.62 22.26 -3.15
CA GLU A 230 34.30 22.53 -3.71
C GLU A 230 34.07 21.71 -5.00
N GLU A 231 35.10 21.39 -5.79
CA GLU A 231 35.06 20.46 -6.92
C GLU A 231 34.53 19.10 -6.46
N LYS A 232 35.07 18.56 -5.36
CA LYS A 232 34.56 17.33 -4.75
C LYS A 232 33.11 17.46 -4.26
N ARG A 233 32.65 18.66 -3.88
CA ARG A 233 31.24 18.90 -3.51
C ARG A 233 30.34 18.99 -4.72
N VAL A 234 30.77 19.59 -5.82
CA VAL A 234 30.06 19.58 -7.11
C VAL A 234 30.01 18.15 -7.65
N HIS A 235 31.12 17.39 -7.62
CA HIS A 235 31.11 15.98 -8.03
C HIS A 235 30.15 15.13 -7.18
N ILE A 236 30.21 15.24 -5.85
CA ILE A 236 29.27 14.53 -4.95
C ILE A 236 27.82 15.01 -5.15
N ARG A 237 27.59 16.32 -5.40
CA ARG A 237 26.25 16.84 -5.73
C ARG A 237 25.76 16.25 -7.04
N TYR A 238 26.55 16.25 -8.11
CA TYR A 238 26.16 15.71 -9.41
C TYR A 238 26.06 14.18 -9.40
N GLU A 239 26.84 13.46 -8.60
CA GLU A 239 26.62 12.02 -8.38
C GLU A 239 25.34 11.76 -7.59
N TYR A 240 25.05 12.58 -6.57
CA TYR A 240 23.81 12.50 -5.81
C TYR A 240 22.60 12.90 -6.66
N GLU A 241 22.70 13.95 -7.47
CA GLU A 241 21.67 14.38 -8.41
C GLU A 241 21.55 13.48 -9.62
N ALA A 242 22.62 12.83 -10.10
CA ALA A 242 22.54 11.81 -11.14
C ALA A 242 21.89 10.52 -10.60
N ARG A 243 22.13 10.16 -9.33
CA ARG A 243 21.37 9.10 -8.64
C ARG A 243 19.91 9.49 -8.46
N VAL A 244 19.64 10.67 -7.90
CA VAL A 244 18.28 11.18 -7.67
C VAL A 244 17.55 11.48 -8.98
N ARG A 245 18.23 11.82 -10.09
CA ARG A 245 17.66 11.94 -11.44
C ARG A 245 17.53 10.57 -12.10
N ALA A 246 18.44 9.62 -11.96
CA ALA A 246 18.16 8.22 -12.38
C ALA A 246 16.94 7.64 -11.63
N GLU A 247 16.75 8.04 -10.37
CA GLU A 247 15.56 7.75 -9.55
C GLU A 247 14.33 8.63 -9.90
N ARG A 248 14.41 9.63 -10.80
CA ARG A 248 13.32 10.58 -11.13
C ARG A 248 13.10 10.92 -12.61
N SER A 249 13.98 10.51 -13.52
CA SER A 249 13.93 10.75 -14.97
C SER A 249 13.46 9.52 -15.74
N ASN A 250 13.14 8.44 -15.04
CA ASN A 250 11.86 7.78 -15.29
C ASN A 250 10.78 8.73 -14.76
N ASP A 251 9.81 9.14 -15.59
CA ASP A 251 8.63 9.98 -15.26
C ASP A 251 7.61 9.26 -14.33
N PHE A 252 8.14 8.52 -13.38
CA PHE A 252 7.51 7.49 -12.57
C PHE A 252 7.51 7.83 -11.08
N VAL A 253 8.34 8.80 -10.66
CA VAL A 253 8.63 9.07 -9.24
C VAL A 253 8.18 10.47 -8.83
N ALA A 254 6.87 10.68 -8.95
CA ALA A 254 6.14 11.82 -8.39
C ALA A 254 5.16 11.37 -7.29
N ALA A 255 5.63 10.56 -6.34
CA ALA A 255 4.92 10.22 -5.10
C ALA A 255 5.87 10.40 -3.89
N PRO A 256 5.37 10.82 -2.71
CA PRO A 256 6.22 11.38 -1.66
C PRO A 256 7.08 10.33 -0.94
N THR A 257 8.38 10.61 -0.85
CA THR A 257 9.34 9.79 -0.12
C THR A 257 9.11 9.87 1.40
N ILE A 258 8.45 8.86 1.97
CA ILE A 258 8.49 8.61 3.42
C ILE A 258 9.87 8.06 3.75
N ALA A 259 10.67 8.85 4.50
CA ALA A 259 11.98 8.42 4.95
C ALA A 259 11.87 7.20 5.89
N ILE A 260 12.34 6.05 5.41
CA ILE A 260 12.60 4.87 6.25
C ILE A 260 14.10 4.84 6.54
N ALA A 261 14.45 5.07 7.81
CA ALA A 261 15.80 4.86 8.30
C ALA A 261 16.01 3.37 8.63
N THR A 262 16.57 2.60 7.70
CA THR A 262 17.04 1.22 7.95
C THR A 262 18.51 1.22 8.32
N ALA A 263 18.79 1.28 9.62
CA ALA A 263 20.07 0.87 10.17
C ALA A 263 20.10 -0.66 10.30
N CYS A 264 20.63 -1.36 9.31
CA CYS A 264 20.95 -2.78 9.47
C CYS A 264 22.25 -2.92 10.25
N GLY A 265 22.19 -3.56 11.42
CA GLY A 265 23.37 -3.95 12.18
C GLY A 265 23.95 -5.29 11.72
N ALA A 266 25.22 -5.52 12.04
CA ALA A 266 25.82 -6.86 12.04
C ALA A 266 27.00 -6.92 13.03
N ALA A 267 26.91 -7.80 14.03
CA ALA A 267 28.04 -8.38 14.76
C ALA A 267 27.58 -9.68 15.46
N VAL A 268 28.42 -10.72 15.44
CA VAL A 268 28.09 -12.13 15.74
C VAL A 268 28.82 -12.64 16.99
N GLY A 269 28.25 -13.66 17.68
CA GLY A 269 28.89 -14.51 18.73
C GLY A 269 28.62 -14.01 20.15
N GLY A 270 28.06 -14.76 21.12
CA GLY A 270 28.33 -16.12 21.63
C GLY A 270 28.09 -16.09 23.17
N VAL A 271 28.16 -17.14 24.02
CA VAL A 271 28.47 -18.59 23.96
C VAL A 271 27.60 -19.29 25.06
N LEU A 272 27.65 -20.63 25.15
CA LEU A 272 26.93 -21.55 26.04
C LEU A 272 26.97 -21.30 27.59
N GLY A 273 25.98 -21.90 28.28
CA GLY A 273 26.07 -22.33 29.68
C GLY A 273 24.82 -23.09 30.16
N VAL A 274 24.92 -24.41 30.38
CA VAL A 274 23.79 -25.29 30.81
C VAL A 274 24.04 -25.81 32.23
N ALA A 275 23.02 -25.80 33.10
CA ALA A 275 23.00 -26.58 34.34
C ALA A 275 21.54 -26.86 34.77
N GLY A 276 21.21 -28.12 35.07
CA GLY A 276 19.90 -28.54 35.57
C GLY A 276 19.96 -29.06 37.00
N GLY A 277 18.82 -29.03 37.72
CA GLY A 277 18.69 -29.55 39.08
C GLY A 277 17.26 -29.37 39.63
N PRO A 278 16.76 -30.23 40.55
CA PRO A 278 15.32 -30.52 40.63
C PRO A 278 14.59 -29.85 41.81
N ILE A 279 13.44 -29.21 41.55
CA ILE A 279 12.41 -28.90 42.57
C ILE A 279 10.99 -29.12 42.00
N ASP A 280 10.76 -30.29 41.38
CA ASP A 280 9.41 -30.77 41.08
C ASP A 280 8.90 -31.61 42.26
N LEU A 281 8.06 -30.99 43.11
CA LEU A 281 6.98 -31.69 43.84
C LEU A 281 5.98 -30.75 44.55
N VAL A 282 6.39 -29.51 44.88
CA VAL A 282 5.55 -28.60 45.71
C VAL A 282 4.48 -27.86 44.90
N ILE A 283 4.78 -27.51 43.63
CA ILE A 283 3.93 -26.65 42.79
C ILE A 283 2.60 -27.33 42.41
N PHE A 284 2.59 -28.66 42.23
CA PHE A 284 1.40 -29.39 41.78
C PHE A 284 0.27 -29.42 42.83
N SER A 285 0.60 -29.33 44.12
CA SER A 285 -0.37 -29.28 45.23
C SER A 285 -1.11 -27.95 45.29
N MET A 286 -0.41 -26.82 45.08
CA MET A 286 -1.03 -25.49 45.08
C MET A 286 -1.98 -25.29 43.89
N LEU A 287 -1.62 -25.78 42.70
CA LEU A 287 -2.45 -25.66 41.49
C LEU A 287 -3.83 -26.32 41.66
N LYS A 288 -3.91 -27.52 42.27
CA LYS A 288 -5.20 -28.19 42.52
C LYS A 288 -6.11 -27.43 43.49
N LYS A 289 -5.57 -26.72 44.49
CA LYS A 289 -6.38 -25.86 45.37
C LYS A 289 -6.85 -24.59 44.65
N MET A 290 -6.02 -23.97 43.82
CA MET A 290 -6.40 -22.77 43.06
C MET A 290 -7.52 -23.04 42.04
N LEU A 291 -7.56 -24.22 41.41
CA LEU A 291 -8.60 -24.59 40.45
C LEU A 291 -10.00 -24.79 41.09
N LYS A 292 -10.10 -25.36 42.30
CA LYS A 292 -11.40 -25.52 42.96
C LYS A 292 -12.01 -24.17 43.40
N THR A 293 -11.20 -23.25 43.93
CA THR A 293 -11.70 -21.93 44.36
C THR A 293 -12.13 -21.05 43.18
N LYS A 294 -11.46 -21.17 42.01
CA LYS A 294 -11.86 -20.45 40.79
C LYS A 294 -13.22 -20.91 40.25
N MET A 295 -13.54 -22.19 40.40
CA MET A 295 -14.79 -22.78 39.92
C MET A 295 -16.01 -22.31 40.74
N LEU A 296 -15.87 -22.20 42.06
CA LEU A 296 -16.96 -21.75 42.95
C LEU A 296 -17.23 -20.24 42.85
N LEU A 297 -16.21 -19.43 42.55
CA LEU A 297 -16.41 -17.99 42.32
C LEU A 297 -17.17 -17.71 41.01
N CYS A 298 -16.99 -18.55 39.99
CA CYS A 298 -17.56 -18.38 38.66
C CYS A 298 -19.11 -18.41 38.65
N SER A 299 -19.70 -19.22 39.53
CA SER A 299 -21.16 -19.36 39.67
C SER A 299 -21.85 -18.23 40.45
N ILE A 300 -21.09 -17.40 41.19
CA ILE A 300 -21.64 -16.31 42.03
C ILE A 300 -21.48 -14.94 41.33
N THR A 301 -20.54 -14.83 40.38
CA THR A 301 -20.37 -13.61 39.56
C THR A 301 -21.36 -13.50 38.39
N THR A 302 -22.08 -14.57 38.04
CA THR A 302 -22.87 -14.62 36.80
C THR A 302 -24.15 -13.76 36.83
N GLU A 303 -24.78 -13.56 37.99
CA GLU A 303 -25.92 -12.65 38.13
C GLU A 303 -25.51 -11.18 38.33
N SER A 304 -24.37 -10.94 38.97
CA SER A 304 -23.91 -9.57 39.29
C SER A 304 -23.20 -8.86 38.12
N GLN A 305 -22.64 -9.60 37.16
CA GLN A 305 -21.96 -9.01 36.00
C GLN A 305 -22.90 -8.46 34.91
N LYS A 306 -24.21 -8.73 34.96
CA LYS A 306 -25.21 -8.20 34.00
C LYS A 306 -25.46 -6.68 34.13
N ARG A 307 -24.78 -5.97 35.03
CA ARG A 307 -25.02 -4.56 35.41
C ARG A 307 -23.82 -3.59 35.24
N ARG A 308 -22.81 -3.92 34.42
CA ARG A 308 -21.69 -3.00 34.09
C ARG A 308 -21.31 -2.92 32.61
N MET A 309 -22.25 -3.17 31.70
CA MET A 309 -22.10 -2.72 30.32
C MET A 309 -22.37 -1.21 30.26
N SER A 310 -21.46 -0.43 29.69
CA SER A 310 -21.65 1.02 29.50
C SER A 310 -22.85 1.27 28.57
N GLU A 311 -23.82 2.06 29.04
CA GLU A 311 -25.02 2.50 28.31
C GLU A 311 -24.65 3.20 26.98
N ASP A 312 -23.49 3.88 26.98
CA ASP A 312 -22.87 4.50 25.80
C ASP A 312 -21.70 3.64 25.29
N LEU A 313 -21.68 3.34 23.99
CA LEU A 313 -20.49 2.90 23.25
C LEU A 313 -20.00 4.01 22.31
N ARG A 314 -18.68 4.07 22.07
CA ARG A 314 -18.03 5.12 21.27
C ARG A 314 -16.90 4.50 20.47
N MET A 315 -16.98 4.56 19.15
CA MET A 315 -16.05 3.90 18.22
C MET A 315 -15.45 4.89 17.23
N VAL A 316 -14.18 4.71 16.89
CA VAL A 316 -13.48 5.51 15.86
C VAL A 316 -13.06 4.57 14.74
N LEU A 317 -13.47 4.85 13.50
CA LEU A 317 -13.15 4.06 12.32
C LEU A 317 -11.89 4.61 11.66
N VAL A 318 -10.76 3.91 11.77
CA VAL A 318 -9.47 4.33 11.22
C VAL A 318 -9.04 3.41 10.08
N GLY A 319 -8.32 3.92 9.08
CA GLY A 319 -7.91 3.15 7.90
C GLY A 319 -7.59 4.02 6.69
N LYS A 320 -7.18 3.41 5.58
CA LYS A 320 -6.95 4.10 4.30
C LYS A 320 -8.24 4.71 3.71
N THR A 321 -8.10 5.56 2.70
CA THR A 321 -9.25 6.02 1.91
C THR A 321 -9.82 4.83 1.12
N GLY A 322 -11.14 4.75 0.93
CA GLY A 322 -11.78 3.66 0.20
C GLY A 322 -11.86 2.29 0.92
N ALA A 323 -11.37 2.16 2.16
CA ALA A 323 -11.46 0.92 2.95
C ALA A 323 -12.89 0.54 3.44
N GLY A 324 -13.93 1.29 3.06
CA GLY A 324 -15.31 1.01 3.50
C GLY A 324 -15.68 1.54 4.89
N LYS A 325 -14.92 2.48 5.47
CA LYS A 325 -15.18 3.05 6.82
C LYS A 325 -16.60 3.58 6.99
N SER A 326 -17.03 4.48 6.11
CA SER A 326 -18.37 5.07 6.12
C SER A 326 -19.48 4.02 5.97
N ALA A 327 -19.27 3.01 5.12
CA ALA A 327 -20.19 1.87 4.95
C ALA A 327 -20.28 1.01 6.21
N ALA A 328 -19.16 0.68 6.85
CA ALA A 328 -19.13 -0.03 8.13
C ALA A 328 -19.83 0.77 9.25
N GLY A 329 -19.67 2.09 9.28
CA GLY A 329 -20.41 2.97 10.19
C GLY A 329 -21.93 2.91 9.98
N ASN A 330 -22.37 2.86 8.73
CA ASN A 330 -23.79 2.69 8.39
C ASN A 330 -24.31 1.30 8.79
N THR A 331 -23.53 0.24 8.55
CA THR A 331 -23.85 -1.14 8.96
C THR A 331 -24.08 -1.23 10.47
N VAL A 332 -23.18 -0.67 11.27
CA VAL A 332 -23.29 -0.68 12.75
C VAL A 332 -24.49 0.11 13.26
N LEU A 333 -24.81 1.26 12.65
CA LEU A 333 -25.96 2.08 13.05
C LEU A 333 -27.30 1.61 12.46
N GLY A 334 -27.30 0.58 11.61
CA GLY A 334 -28.50 0.09 10.91
C GLY A 334 -29.14 1.11 9.95
N ARG A 335 -28.44 2.21 9.62
CA ARG A 335 -28.99 3.33 8.84
C ARG A 335 -27.91 4.09 8.08
N GLU A 336 -28.31 4.79 7.02
CA GLU A 336 -27.43 5.65 6.23
C GLU A 336 -27.15 6.96 6.98
N ALA A 337 -26.10 6.95 7.80
CA ALA A 337 -25.62 8.09 8.59
C ALA A 337 -24.42 8.80 7.94
N PHE A 338 -23.68 8.10 7.09
CA PHE A 338 -22.52 8.56 6.33
C PHE A 338 -22.75 8.30 4.84
N GLN A 339 -22.25 9.17 3.96
CA GLN A 339 -22.23 8.91 2.52
C GLN A 339 -21.18 7.82 2.24
N SER A 340 -21.60 6.74 1.58
CA SER A 340 -20.76 5.57 1.29
C SER A 340 -20.94 5.00 -0.11
N GLU A 341 -21.42 5.83 -1.04
CA GLU A 341 -21.55 5.46 -2.46
C GLU A 341 -20.17 5.32 -3.13
N LEU A 342 -20.12 4.54 -4.21
CA LEU A 342 -18.90 4.36 -4.99
C LEU A 342 -18.60 5.61 -5.81
N SER A 343 -17.34 6.01 -5.81
CA SER A 343 -16.89 7.17 -6.56
C SER A 343 -15.42 7.04 -6.92
N SER A 344 -15.05 7.61 -8.07
CA SER A 344 -13.65 7.74 -8.47
C SER A 344 -12.90 8.83 -7.69
N SER A 345 -13.61 9.76 -7.03
CA SER A 345 -13.08 10.91 -6.28
C SER A 345 -12.99 10.70 -4.76
N SER A 346 -12.27 11.57 -4.03
CA SER A 346 -12.12 11.50 -2.56
C SER A 346 -13.03 12.49 -1.84
N TRP A 347 -14.05 12.00 -1.13
CA TRP A 347 -15.11 12.83 -0.52
C TRP A 347 -14.83 13.32 0.91
N THR A 348 -14.01 12.60 1.69
CA THR A 348 -13.88 12.83 3.13
C THR A 348 -12.66 13.67 3.50
N TYR A 349 -12.86 14.96 3.76
CA TYR A 349 -11.81 15.88 4.23
C TYR A 349 -11.85 16.16 5.76
N GLN A 350 -12.90 15.76 6.47
CA GLN A 350 -13.14 16.01 7.91
C GLN A 350 -13.69 14.76 8.63
N CYS A 351 -13.47 14.56 9.93
CA CYS A 351 -14.12 13.46 10.67
C CYS A 351 -15.63 13.76 10.79
N LYS A 352 -16.50 12.77 10.54
CA LYS A 352 -17.95 12.87 10.76
C LYS A 352 -18.34 12.08 12.02
N ARG A 353 -19.19 12.64 12.89
CA ARG A 353 -19.77 11.95 14.06
C ARG A 353 -21.24 11.65 13.79
N ALA A 354 -21.66 10.42 14.07
CA ALA A 354 -23.07 10.03 14.08
C ALA A 354 -23.39 9.22 15.33
N GLU A 355 -24.66 9.26 15.75
CA GLU A 355 -25.19 8.53 16.91
C GLU A 355 -26.46 7.76 16.50
N GLY A 356 -26.72 6.64 17.18
CA GLY A 356 -27.93 5.85 17.03
C GLY A 356 -28.15 4.94 18.23
N ASP A 357 -29.37 4.47 18.41
CA ASP A 357 -29.66 3.37 19.32
C ASP A 357 -29.44 2.05 18.58
N VAL A 358 -28.70 1.13 19.20
CA VAL A 358 -28.51 -0.23 18.71
C VAL A 358 -28.77 -1.18 19.88
N ARG A 359 -29.87 -1.92 19.81
CA ARG A 359 -30.35 -2.85 20.87
C ARG A 359 -30.55 -2.19 22.25
N GLY A 360 -31.08 -0.97 22.29
CA GLY A 360 -31.32 -0.22 23.53
C GLY A 360 -30.03 0.38 24.14
N ARG A 361 -28.96 0.45 23.35
CA ARG A 361 -27.66 1.00 23.74
C ARG A 361 -27.31 2.16 22.83
N LYS A 362 -26.83 3.25 23.40
CA LYS A 362 -26.41 4.42 22.63
C LYS A 362 -25.05 4.17 21.99
N VAL A 363 -24.98 4.20 20.66
CA VAL A 363 -23.75 3.98 19.89
C VAL A 363 -23.34 5.26 19.17
N THR A 364 -22.15 5.76 19.49
CA THR A 364 -21.47 6.84 18.76
C THR A 364 -20.42 6.27 17.82
N ILE A 365 -20.44 6.72 16.57
CA ILE A 365 -19.40 6.41 15.58
C ILE A 365 -18.75 7.71 15.10
N VAL A 366 -17.43 7.73 15.10
CA VAL A 366 -16.63 8.77 14.44
C VAL A 366 -15.94 8.14 13.23
N ASP A 367 -16.46 8.44 12.05
CA ASP A 367 -15.85 8.11 10.76
C ASP A 367 -14.72 9.11 10.49
N THR A 368 -13.50 8.62 10.28
CA THR A 368 -12.34 9.49 10.00
C THR A 368 -12.10 9.58 8.49
N PRO A 369 -11.59 10.71 7.97
CA PRO A 369 -10.99 10.71 6.64
C PRO A 369 -9.87 9.66 6.56
N GLY A 370 -9.51 9.22 5.36
CA GLY A 370 -8.39 8.29 5.21
C GLY A 370 -7.11 8.89 5.78
N LEU A 371 -6.43 8.12 6.63
CA LEU A 371 -5.23 8.59 7.34
C LEU A 371 -4.00 8.68 6.42
N PHE A 372 -4.08 8.11 5.21
CA PHE A 372 -2.98 7.93 4.27
C PHE A 372 -3.27 8.45 2.85
N ASP A 373 -4.25 9.35 2.71
CA ASP A 373 -4.37 10.09 1.45
C ASP A 373 -3.05 10.83 1.16
N THR A 374 -2.49 10.63 -0.04
CA THR A 374 -1.14 11.06 -0.45
C THR A 374 -0.89 12.56 -0.37
N ASN A 375 -1.96 13.34 -0.13
CA ASN A 375 -1.98 14.80 -0.11
C ASN A 375 -1.82 15.37 1.32
N PHE A 376 -1.61 14.54 2.36
CA PHE A 376 -1.53 15.01 3.75
C PHE A 376 -0.17 14.78 4.41
N THR A 377 0.35 15.83 5.04
CA THR A 377 1.56 15.78 5.87
C THR A 377 1.33 15.01 7.18
N GLN A 378 2.41 14.50 7.79
CA GLN A 378 2.32 13.86 9.13
C GLN A 378 1.63 14.77 10.17
N GLU A 379 1.77 16.09 10.06
CA GLU A 379 1.18 17.04 11.02
C GLU A 379 -0.33 17.18 10.86
N GLU A 380 -0.84 17.17 9.62
CA GLU A 380 -2.27 17.19 9.31
C GLU A 380 -2.97 15.90 9.72
N VAL A 381 -2.34 14.75 9.47
CA VAL A 381 -2.89 13.47 9.94
C VAL A 381 -2.92 13.42 11.47
N LEU A 382 -1.86 13.91 12.15
CA LEU A 382 -1.85 14.07 13.61
C LEU A 382 -2.89 15.08 14.11
N LYS A 383 -3.26 16.11 13.33
CA LYS A 383 -4.34 17.07 13.66
C LYS A 383 -5.71 16.40 13.55
N ARG A 384 -5.94 15.62 12.50
CA ARG A 384 -7.17 14.83 12.31
C ARG A 384 -7.35 13.77 13.40
N ILE A 385 -6.30 13.01 13.72
CA ILE A 385 -6.32 12.04 14.82
C ILE A 385 -6.71 12.71 16.16
N LYS A 386 -6.13 13.88 16.50
CA LYS A 386 -6.56 14.64 17.68
C LYS A 386 -8.06 14.98 17.63
N MET A 387 -8.54 15.47 16.49
CA MET A 387 -9.93 15.89 16.31
C MET A 387 -10.89 14.72 16.51
N CYS A 388 -10.63 13.56 15.91
CA CYS A 388 -11.52 12.41 16.04
C CYS A 388 -11.53 11.83 17.48
N VAL A 389 -10.43 11.94 18.25
CA VAL A 389 -10.43 11.65 19.71
C VAL A 389 -11.28 12.67 20.49
N SER A 390 -11.16 13.97 20.20
CA SER A 390 -12.00 15.00 20.83
C SER A 390 -13.49 14.81 20.56
N LEU A 391 -13.85 14.37 19.34
CA LEU A 391 -15.23 14.05 18.97
C LEU A 391 -15.76 12.80 19.70
N SER A 392 -14.89 11.98 20.29
CA SER A 392 -15.21 10.74 21.00
C SER A 392 -15.29 10.90 22.53
N GLY A 393 -15.42 12.13 23.04
CA GLY A 393 -15.38 12.43 24.47
C GLY A 393 -16.34 11.59 25.32
N PRO A 394 -15.94 11.12 26.53
CA PRO A 394 -14.65 11.33 27.21
C PRO A 394 -13.45 10.56 26.63
N GLY A 395 -13.68 9.64 25.69
CA GLY A 395 -12.68 8.86 24.95
C GLY A 395 -13.32 7.65 24.27
N PRO A 396 -12.75 7.14 23.16
CA PRO A 396 -13.31 6.00 22.45
C PRO A 396 -13.10 4.70 23.23
N HIS A 397 -14.11 3.83 23.20
CA HIS A 397 -14.02 2.47 23.72
C HIS A 397 -13.30 1.55 22.74
N ALA A 398 -13.49 1.76 21.43
CA ALA A 398 -12.80 0.99 20.40
C ALA A 398 -12.26 1.87 19.26
N PHE A 399 -11.08 1.51 18.76
CA PHE A 399 -10.59 1.86 17.44
C PHE A 399 -10.81 0.66 16.52
N LEU A 400 -11.58 0.85 15.45
CA LEU A 400 -11.78 -0.18 14.44
C LEU A 400 -10.85 0.15 13.27
N LEU A 401 -9.80 -0.65 13.10
CA LEU A 401 -8.90 -0.53 11.96
C LEU A 401 -9.54 -1.22 10.77
N VAL A 402 -10.15 -0.42 9.90
CA VAL A 402 -10.92 -0.89 8.76
C VAL A 402 -9.99 -1.20 7.59
N LEU A 403 -10.00 -2.46 7.16
CA LEU A 403 -9.26 -2.96 6.00
C LEU A 403 -10.24 -3.56 4.99
N LYS A 404 -10.03 -3.29 3.70
CA LYS A 404 -10.80 -3.93 2.63
C LYS A 404 -10.21 -5.31 2.34
N LEU A 405 -11.04 -6.35 2.28
CA LEU A 405 -10.59 -7.69 1.87
C LEU A 405 -9.98 -7.66 0.46
N GLY A 406 -8.74 -8.15 0.36
CA GLY A 406 -7.86 -7.99 -0.78
C GLY A 406 -6.39 -7.86 -0.33
N ARG A 407 -5.51 -7.42 -1.23
CA ARG A 407 -4.07 -7.28 -0.92
C ARG A 407 -3.84 -6.32 0.26
N PHE A 408 -3.05 -6.76 1.25
CA PHE A 408 -2.57 -5.91 2.33
C PHE A 408 -1.45 -5.00 1.82
N THR A 409 -1.71 -3.69 1.69
CA THR A 409 -0.80 -2.76 1.02
C THR A 409 0.20 -2.11 1.97
N LYS A 410 1.30 -1.58 1.42
CA LYS A 410 2.29 -0.80 2.18
C LYS A 410 1.65 0.38 2.91
N GLU A 411 0.68 1.05 2.27
CA GLU A 411 -0.15 2.12 2.83
C GLU A 411 -0.93 1.66 4.10
N GLU A 412 -1.45 0.43 4.10
CA GLU A 412 -2.15 -0.13 5.26
C GLU A 412 -1.16 -0.49 6.39
N GLN A 413 -0.01 -1.07 6.06
CA GLN A 413 1.07 -1.28 7.05
C GLN A 413 1.55 0.04 7.67
N ASP A 414 1.67 1.11 6.88
CA ASP A 414 2.07 2.42 7.39
C ASP A 414 0.94 3.06 8.21
N THR A 415 -0.33 2.77 7.89
CA THR A 415 -1.49 3.10 8.74
C THR A 415 -1.38 2.45 10.12
N VAL A 416 -1.02 1.17 10.19
CA VAL A 416 -0.76 0.44 11.45
C VAL A 416 0.38 1.09 12.23
N ARG A 417 1.54 1.29 11.59
CA ARG A 417 2.72 1.94 12.19
C ARG A 417 2.41 3.33 12.73
N MET A 418 1.58 4.10 12.02
CA MET A 418 1.16 5.43 12.46
C MET A 418 0.24 5.36 13.69
N ILE A 419 -0.73 4.44 13.72
CA ILE A 419 -1.63 4.25 14.87
C ILE A 419 -0.80 3.90 16.13
N GLN A 420 0.10 2.91 16.02
CA GLN A 420 1.08 2.56 17.05
C GLN A 420 1.88 3.79 17.53
N THR A 421 2.50 4.52 16.61
CA THR A 421 3.36 5.68 16.90
C THR A 421 2.59 6.87 17.51
N THR A 422 1.29 6.99 17.22
CA THR A 422 0.47 8.16 17.57
C THR A 422 -0.31 7.96 18.87
N PHE A 423 -0.90 6.78 19.05
CA PHE A 423 -1.72 6.44 20.21
C PHE A 423 -0.95 5.61 21.26
N GLY A 424 0.24 5.09 20.91
CA GLY A 424 1.12 4.30 21.77
C GLY A 424 0.73 2.83 21.85
N GLU A 425 1.59 2.02 22.46
CA GLU A 425 1.37 0.57 22.67
C GLU A 425 0.06 0.29 23.43
N ASP A 426 -0.31 1.15 24.39
CA ASP A 426 -1.59 1.06 25.11
C ASP A 426 -2.83 1.14 24.18
N ALA A 427 -2.69 1.65 22.95
CA ALA A 427 -3.78 1.68 21.97
C ALA A 427 -4.12 0.30 21.38
N ALA A 428 -3.13 -0.62 21.33
CA ALA A 428 -3.34 -2.00 20.92
C ALA A 428 -4.53 -2.61 21.68
N LYS A 429 -4.57 -2.39 23.00
CA LYS A 429 -5.62 -2.86 23.92
C LYS A 429 -7.04 -2.45 23.51
N TYR A 430 -7.21 -1.31 22.84
CA TYR A 430 -8.50 -0.79 22.39
C TYR A 430 -8.72 -0.91 20.87
N THR A 431 -7.83 -1.61 20.16
CA THR A 431 -7.88 -1.73 18.69
C THR A 431 -8.32 -3.13 18.26
N MET A 432 -9.22 -3.17 17.28
CA MET A 432 -9.69 -4.39 16.60
C MET A 432 -9.63 -4.18 15.09
N VAL A 433 -9.23 -5.20 14.33
CA VAL A 433 -9.26 -5.15 12.86
C VAL A 433 -10.69 -5.39 12.38
N LEU A 434 -11.20 -4.54 11.50
CA LEU A 434 -12.50 -4.71 10.86
C LEU A 434 -12.31 -4.91 9.36
N PHE A 435 -12.49 -6.15 8.90
CA PHE A 435 -12.48 -6.47 7.49
C PHE A 435 -13.81 -6.08 6.84
N THR A 436 -13.77 -5.30 5.77
CA THR A 436 -14.93 -4.98 4.92
C THR A 436 -14.88 -5.80 3.63
N HIS A 437 -16.03 -5.88 2.94
CA HIS A 437 -16.24 -6.74 1.77
C HIS A 437 -16.10 -8.25 2.04
N GLY A 438 -16.71 -8.72 3.13
CA GLY A 438 -16.78 -10.13 3.54
C GLY A 438 -17.36 -11.07 2.47
N ASP A 439 -18.22 -10.56 1.60
CA ASP A 439 -18.70 -11.18 0.36
C ASP A 439 -17.57 -11.83 -0.46
N LYS A 440 -16.40 -11.20 -0.50
CA LYS A 440 -15.26 -11.64 -1.33
C LYS A 440 -14.59 -12.93 -0.86
N LEU A 441 -14.80 -13.34 0.40
CA LEU A 441 -14.24 -14.58 0.92
C LEU A 441 -14.85 -15.82 0.25
N LYS A 442 -16.11 -15.75 -0.20
CA LYS A 442 -16.87 -16.86 -0.82
C LYS A 442 -16.81 -18.13 0.05
N THR A 443 -16.00 -19.11 -0.33
CA THR A 443 -15.79 -20.39 0.39
C THR A 443 -14.57 -20.38 1.31
N GLN A 444 -13.70 -19.37 1.21
CA GLN A 444 -12.50 -19.25 2.03
C GLN A 444 -12.85 -18.72 3.43
N THR A 445 -12.22 -19.26 4.48
CA THR A 445 -12.35 -18.65 5.82
C THR A 445 -11.43 -17.44 5.98
N ILE A 446 -11.78 -16.52 6.87
CA ILE A 446 -10.94 -15.36 7.19
C ILE A 446 -9.58 -15.78 7.78
N GLU A 447 -9.53 -16.86 8.54
CA GLU A 447 -8.28 -17.44 9.08
C GLU A 447 -7.37 -17.97 7.96
N SER A 448 -7.95 -18.62 6.95
CA SER A 448 -7.22 -19.04 5.74
C SER A 448 -6.71 -17.83 4.95
N PHE A 449 -7.51 -16.76 4.83
CA PHE A 449 -7.07 -15.53 4.17
C PHE A 449 -5.92 -14.87 4.93
N VAL A 450 -6.04 -14.72 6.25
CA VAL A 450 -5.00 -14.14 7.12
C VAL A 450 -3.72 -14.97 7.10
N SER A 451 -3.79 -16.29 6.99
CA SER A 451 -2.60 -17.14 7.03
C SER A 451 -1.64 -16.94 5.85
N LYS A 452 -2.14 -16.37 4.74
CA LYS A 452 -1.41 -16.08 3.48
C LYS A 452 -0.50 -14.83 3.50
N SER A 453 -0.45 -14.04 4.59
CA SER A 453 0.52 -12.93 4.77
C SER A 453 1.00 -12.86 6.22
N GLU A 454 2.32 -12.79 6.41
CA GLU A 454 2.90 -12.69 7.75
C GLU A 454 2.66 -11.30 8.36
N GLU A 455 2.73 -10.25 7.55
CA GLU A 455 2.49 -8.87 7.98
C GLU A 455 1.04 -8.66 8.44
N LEU A 456 0.08 -9.38 7.84
CA LEU A 456 -1.31 -9.36 8.26
C LEU A 456 -1.53 -10.18 9.55
N LYS A 457 -0.80 -11.29 9.75
CA LYS A 457 -0.77 -12.00 11.04
C LYS A 457 -0.18 -11.11 12.14
N GLU A 458 0.95 -10.46 11.90
CA GLU A 458 1.60 -9.52 12.83
C GLU A 458 0.63 -8.41 13.24
N LEU A 459 -0.14 -7.85 12.30
CA LEU A 459 -1.18 -6.88 12.61
C LEU A 459 -2.26 -7.48 13.54
N ILE A 460 -2.78 -8.65 13.22
CA ILE A 460 -3.84 -9.26 14.04
C ILE A 460 -3.30 -9.64 15.43
N GLN A 461 -2.06 -10.13 15.53
CA GLN A 461 -1.37 -10.37 16.80
C GLN A 461 -1.17 -9.06 17.59
N PHE A 462 -0.78 -7.97 16.93
CA PHE A 462 -0.71 -6.64 17.54
C PHE A 462 -2.09 -6.17 18.07
N CYS A 463 -3.18 -6.55 17.41
CA CYS A 463 -4.55 -6.35 17.91
C CYS A 463 -5.01 -7.44 18.90
N ASN A 464 -4.11 -8.18 19.53
CA ASN A 464 -4.37 -9.30 20.46
C ASN A 464 -5.29 -10.39 19.86
N GLY A 465 -5.14 -10.70 18.58
CA GLY A 465 -5.96 -11.68 17.86
C GLY A 465 -7.37 -11.20 17.51
N ARG A 466 -7.74 -9.94 17.81
CA ARG A 466 -9.12 -9.46 17.67
C ARG A 466 -9.38 -8.88 16.28
N TYR A 467 -10.32 -9.51 15.59
CA TYR A 467 -10.87 -9.00 14.34
C TYR A 467 -12.36 -9.35 14.18
N HIS A 468 -13.01 -8.66 13.25
CA HIS A 468 -14.37 -8.91 12.80
C HIS A 468 -14.45 -8.73 11.27
N VAL A 469 -15.44 -9.34 10.61
CA VAL A 469 -15.64 -9.29 9.15
C VAL A 469 -17.07 -8.86 8.85
N PHE A 470 -17.23 -7.81 8.05
CA PHE A 470 -18.51 -7.34 7.54
C PHE A 470 -18.68 -7.67 6.06
N ASN A 471 -19.79 -8.30 5.72
CA ASN A 471 -20.33 -8.27 4.37
C ASN A 471 -21.24 -7.05 4.25
N ASN A 472 -20.68 -5.93 3.79
CA ASN A 472 -21.40 -4.66 3.67
C ASN A 472 -22.46 -4.64 2.54
N GLN A 473 -22.58 -5.71 1.73
CA GLN A 473 -23.69 -5.85 0.78
C GLN A 473 -25.00 -6.25 1.50
N LEU A 474 -24.91 -6.86 2.68
CA LEU A 474 -26.05 -7.35 3.45
C LEU A 474 -26.40 -6.38 4.57
N LYS A 475 -27.68 -6.00 4.68
CA LYS A 475 -28.22 -5.18 5.79
C LYS A 475 -28.61 -6.07 6.98
N GLU A 476 -27.68 -6.92 7.42
CA GLU A 476 -27.88 -7.89 8.50
C GLU A 476 -27.48 -7.32 9.86
N GLN A 477 -28.45 -7.21 10.76
CA GLN A 477 -28.22 -6.70 12.12
C GLN A 477 -27.29 -7.62 12.95
N GLU A 478 -27.26 -8.92 12.66
CA GLU A 478 -26.47 -9.90 13.39
C GLU A 478 -24.95 -9.62 13.31
N GLN A 479 -24.45 -9.15 12.17
CA GLN A 479 -23.03 -8.82 12.02
C GLN A 479 -22.65 -7.69 13.00
N SER A 480 -23.48 -6.65 13.08
CA SER A 480 -23.32 -5.53 14.01
C SER A 480 -23.38 -6.01 15.47
N ASP A 481 -24.29 -6.90 15.81
CA ASP A 481 -24.42 -7.47 17.16
C ASP A 481 -23.16 -8.27 17.56
N GLN A 482 -22.68 -9.16 16.69
CA GLN A 482 -21.46 -9.93 16.91
C GLN A 482 -20.22 -9.03 17.03
N LEU A 483 -20.17 -7.88 16.34
CA LEU A 483 -19.11 -6.88 16.53
C LEU A 483 -19.20 -6.24 17.93
N LEU A 484 -20.40 -5.81 18.36
CA LEU A 484 -20.61 -5.20 19.68
C LEU A 484 -20.20 -6.16 20.80
N GLU A 485 -20.57 -7.45 20.72
CA GLU A 485 -20.17 -8.47 21.70
C GLU A 485 -18.65 -8.73 21.74
N LYS A 486 -17.96 -8.62 20.60
CA LYS A 486 -16.48 -8.68 20.56
C LYS A 486 -15.86 -7.44 21.20
N ILE A 487 -16.45 -6.26 21.00
CA ILE A 487 -15.99 -5.00 21.59
C ILE A 487 -16.23 -4.99 23.10
N ASP A 488 -17.36 -5.50 23.60
CA ASP A 488 -17.64 -5.55 25.03
C ASP A 488 -16.72 -6.52 25.77
N ARG A 489 -16.39 -7.68 25.18
CA ARG A 489 -15.33 -8.56 25.70
C ARG A 489 -13.98 -7.84 25.78
N MET A 490 -13.58 -7.15 24.71
CA MET A 490 -12.36 -6.32 24.70
C MET A 490 -12.37 -5.26 25.80
N ASN A 491 -13.50 -4.59 26.03
CA ASN A 491 -13.61 -3.56 27.07
C ASN A 491 -13.54 -4.17 28.48
N LEU A 492 -14.15 -5.34 28.70
CA LEU A 492 -14.06 -6.09 29.95
C LEU A 492 -12.61 -6.52 30.26
N ASP A 493 -11.88 -7.02 29.27
CA ASP A 493 -10.45 -7.36 29.39
C ASP A 493 -9.59 -6.12 29.74
N ASN A 494 -10.04 -4.93 29.31
CA ASN A 494 -9.44 -3.63 29.64
C ASN A 494 -9.93 -3.04 30.98
N GLY A 495 -10.72 -3.79 31.77
CA GLY A 495 -11.25 -3.34 33.07
C GLY A 495 -12.53 -2.48 33.00
N GLY A 496 -13.19 -2.42 31.85
CA GLY A 496 -14.37 -1.57 31.58
C GLY A 496 -14.04 -0.12 31.22
N GLU A 497 -12.75 0.20 31.08
CA GLU A 497 -12.25 1.54 30.76
C GLU A 497 -12.31 1.86 29.26
N TYR A 498 -12.03 3.13 28.91
CA TYR A 498 -11.91 3.61 27.53
C TYR A 498 -10.55 4.27 27.29
N TYR A 499 -10.16 4.43 26.02
CA TYR A 499 -8.90 5.07 25.68
C TYR A 499 -8.89 6.56 26.05
N THR A 500 -8.08 6.93 27.03
CA THR A 500 -8.12 8.29 27.62
C THR A 500 -7.18 9.28 26.94
N ILE A 501 -7.51 10.57 27.03
CA ILE A 501 -6.59 11.66 26.64
C ILE A 501 -5.27 11.64 27.45
N LYS A 502 -5.25 11.02 28.65
CA LYS A 502 -4.01 10.81 29.43
C LYS A 502 -3.09 9.79 28.75
N MET A 503 -3.63 8.66 28.26
CA MET A 503 -2.90 7.68 27.45
C MET A 503 -2.33 8.32 26.18
N PHE A 504 -3.13 9.09 25.44
CA PHE A 504 -2.67 9.82 24.25
C PHE A 504 -1.54 10.82 24.54
N ARG A 505 -1.63 11.56 25.66
CA ARG A 505 -0.56 12.47 26.09
C ARG A 505 0.71 11.73 26.52
N LYS A 506 0.59 10.55 27.15
CA LYS A 506 1.72 9.66 27.49
C LYS A 506 2.41 9.16 26.22
N ALA A 507 1.65 8.64 25.26
CA ALA A 507 2.15 8.20 23.95
C ALA A 507 2.94 9.31 23.23
N LYS A 508 2.33 10.49 23.03
CA LYS A 508 3.01 11.63 22.39
C LYS A 508 4.30 12.07 23.10
N LYS A 509 4.37 11.97 24.43
CA LYS A 509 5.61 12.26 25.17
C LYS A 509 6.69 11.22 24.89
N ALA A 510 6.35 9.93 24.86
CA ALA A 510 7.26 8.85 24.50
C ALA A 510 7.79 9.02 23.08
N THR A 511 6.91 9.15 22.08
CA THR A 511 7.28 9.36 20.66
C THR A 511 8.17 10.60 20.46
N LYS A 512 7.91 11.70 21.19
CA LYS A 512 8.76 12.91 21.14
C LYS A 512 10.12 12.72 21.81
N LYS A 513 10.22 11.89 22.85
CA LYS A 513 11.49 11.50 23.48
C LYS A 513 12.31 10.63 22.53
N GLU A 514 11.67 9.67 21.86
CA GLU A 514 12.34 8.73 20.95
C GLU A 514 12.82 9.41 19.67
N LYS A 515 11.98 10.22 19.00
CA LYS A 515 12.43 11.05 17.86
C LYS A 515 13.62 11.96 18.22
N LYS A 516 13.67 12.49 19.45
CA LYS A 516 14.83 13.27 19.96
C LYS A 516 16.07 12.41 20.20
N ARG A 517 15.92 11.16 20.60
CA ARG A 517 17.01 10.20 20.81
C ARG A 517 17.62 9.80 19.46
N LEU A 518 16.80 9.28 18.56
CA LEU A 518 17.20 8.89 17.20
C LEU A 518 17.85 10.07 16.44
N SER A 519 17.32 11.30 16.58
CA SER A 519 17.94 12.48 15.96
C SER A 519 19.33 12.83 16.53
N LYS A 520 19.61 12.51 17.81
CA LYS A 520 20.96 12.67 18.39
C LYS A 520 21.90 11.56 17.92
N GLU A 521 21.42 10.33 17.89
CA GLU A 521 22.19 9.16 17.44
C GLU A 521 22.55 9.28 15.96
N LEU A 522 21.62 9.70 15.10
CA LEU A 522 21.88 9.98 13.68
C LEU A 522 22.94 11.08 13.50
N LYS A 523 22.83 12.21 14.21
CA LYS A 523 23.83 13.29 14.16
C LYS A 523 25.21 12.85 14.67
N ALA A 524 25.26 11.96 15.65
CA ALA A 524 26.51 11.38 16.13
C ALA A 524 27.14 10.47 15.07
N ALA A 525 26.33 9.60 14.43
CA ALA A 525 26.77 8.72 13.35
C ALA A 525 27.25 9.50 12.11
N GLU A 526 26.51 10.53 11.67
CA GLU A 526 26.92 11.44 10.59
C GLU A 526 28.26 12.11 10.89
N GLN A 527 28.43 12.63 12.11
CA GLN A 527 29.67 13.27 12.53
C GLN A 527 30.83 12.27 12.65
N GLN A 528 30.55 11.02 13.06
CA GLN A 528 31.54 9.94 13.10
C GLN A 528 31.98 9.55 11.68
N SER A 529 31.06 9.26 10.75
CA SER A 529 31.39 9.00 9.34
C SER A 529 32.18 10.15 8.71
N ARG A 530 31.79 11.40 8.99
CA ARG A 530 32.51 12.59 8.51
C ARG A 530 33.93 12.70 9.10
N ASN A 531 34.16 12.21 10.32
CA ASN A 531 35.48 12.16 10.93
C ASN A 531 36.33 11.01 10.38
N THR A 532 35.75 9.83 10.16
CA THR A 532 36.40 8.67 9.52
C THR A 532 36.88 9.02 8.11
N LEU A 533 35.99 9.56 7.27
CA LEU A 533 36.31 10.00 5.91
C LEU A 533 37.41 11.07 5.89
N LYS A 534 37.39 12.03 6.83
CA LYS A 534 38.49 13.00 7.00
C LYS A 534 39.82 12.36 7.40
N ALA A 535 39.79 11.26 8.16
CA ALA A 535 40.99 10.54 8.57
C ALA A 535 41.57 9.72 7.41
N GLU A 536 40.72 9.06 6.61
CA GLU A 536 41.11 8.31 5.41
C GLU A 536 41.72 9.23 4.34
N VAL A 537 41.03 10.33 4.00
CA VAL A 537 41.56 11.34 3.07
C VAL A 537 42.90 11.92 3.56
N LYS A 538 43.08 12.08 4.88
CA LYS A 538 44.39 12.48 5.44
C LYS A 538 45.48 11.41 5.26
N ARG A 539 45.15 10.11 5.40
CA ARG A 539 46.09 9.01 5.16
C ARG A 539 46.49 8.93 3.69
N GLU A 540 45.54 9.02 2.76
CA GLU A 540 45.81 9.01 1.31
C GLU A 540 46.72 10.18 0.88
N ILE A 541 46.45 11.39 1.40
CA ILE A 541 47.31 12.57 1.16
C ILE A 541 48.73 12.35 1.72
N HIS A 542 48.88 11.59 2.81
CA HIS A 542 50.19 11.26 3.37
C HIS A 542 50.93 10.21 2.52
N LEU A 543 50.24 9.17 2.06
CA LEU A 543 50.77 8.12 1.19
C LEU A 543 51.22 8.68 -0.16
N THR A 544 50.39 9.48 -0.83
CA THR A 544 50.75 10.15 -2.10
C THR A 544 51.91 11.16 -1.95
N ARG A 545 52.08 11.77 -0.78
CA ARG A 545 53.28 12.58 -0.46
C ARG A 545 54.53 11.74 -0.18
N GLY A 546 54.37 10.53 0.35
CA GLY A 546 55.44 9.55 0.54
C GLY A 546 56.03 9.04 -0.78
N SER A 547 55.18 8.61 -1.72
CA SER A 547 55.61 8.13 -3.03
C SER A 547 56.35 9.20 -3.85
N LYS A 548 55.96 10.48 -3.74
CA LYS A 548 56.68 11.59 -4.41
C LYS A 548 58.10 11.84 -3.89
N LYS A 549 58.52 11.27 -2.75
CA LYS A 549 59.91 11.38 -2.24
C LYS A 549 60.86 10.33 -2.80
N HIS A 550 60.37 9.21 -3.35
CA HIS A 550 61.23 8.14 -3.90
C HIS A 550 61.43 8.24 -5.42
N GLY A 551 60.83 9.25 -6.08
CA GLY A 551 60.92 9.49 -7.52
C GLY A 551 62.02 10.48 -7.95
N LYS A 552 63.06 10.71 -7.13
CA LYS A 552 64.27 11.45 -7.55
C LYS A 552 65.43 10.47 -7.74
N CYS A 553 65.38 9.72 -8.85
CA CYS A 553 66.60 9.11 -9.38
C CYS A 553 67.53 10.23 -9.86
N LEU A 554 68.84 10.07 -9.66
CA LEU A 554 69.83 11.03 -10.17
C LEU A 554 69.85 10.99 -11.69
N LEU A 555 69.93 12.18 -12.29
CA LEU A 555 70.39 12.38 -13.67
C LEU A 555 71.61 13.30 -13.61
N GLN A 556 72.77 12.70 -13.32
CA GLN A 556 74.09 13.15 -13.77
C GLN A 556 75.08 12.00 -13.66
#